data_AF-A0A937QLN4-F1
#
_entry.id   AF-A0A937QLN4-F1
#
_cell.length_a   1.000
_cell.length_b   1.000
_cell.length_c   1.000
_cell.angle_alpha   90.00
_cell.angle_beta   90.00
_cell.angle_gamma   90.00
#
_symmetry.space_group_name_H-M   'P 1'
#
loop_
_entity.id
_entity.type
_entity.pdbx_description
1 polymer ?
#
loop_
_entity_poly.entity_id
_entity_poly.type
_entity_poly.pdbx_seq_one_letter_code
_entity_poly.pdbx_strand_id
1 'polypeptide(L)'
;MNDEQIKKIINGTYDEPREDTIGSMLKDFYNRRMLSIVVFVWVWGIFVAGVAIFGAVKFFGTDQTRSQIMYAAIFIAGCQFVALTKIFAWQMIHRNSIKREIKRLELRIAALAGSLEKTADKD
;
A
#
# COMPACT_ATOMS: atom_id res chain seq x y z
N MET A 1 18.80 -35.88 22.00
CA MET A 1 18.21 -35.21 20.82
C MET A 1 19.38 -34.83 19.92
N ASN A 2 19.44 -35.29 18.66
CA ASN A 2 20.66 -35.20 17.84
C ASN A 2 20.78 -33.80 17.19
N ASP A 3 21.97 -33.21 17.20
CA ASP A 3 22.26 -31.84 16.73
C ASP A 3 21.83 -31.60 15.28
N GLU A 4 21.79 -32.63 14.46
CA GLU A 4 21.26 -32.57 13.09
C GLU A 4 19.77 -32.23 13.03
N GLN A 5 18.95 -32.71 13.98
CA GLN A 5 17.53 -32.36 14.03
C GLN A 5 17.33 -30.91 14.45
N ILE A 6 18.15 -30.40 15.38
CA ILE A 6 18.14 -29.00 15.78
C ILE A 6 18.55 -28.13 14.60
N LYS A 7 19.61 -28.52 13.87
CA LYS A 7 20.07 -27.82 12.65
C LYS A 7 19.02 -27.85 11.54
N LYS A 8 18.24 -28.93 11.40
CA LYS A 8 17.14 -29.05 10.43
C LYS A 8 15.90 -28.25 10.81
N ILE A 9 15.58 -28.11 12.09
CA ILE A 9 14.52 -27.22 12.58
C ILE A 9 14.93 -25.75 12.36
N ILE A 10 16.19 -25.40 12.65
CA ILE A 10 16.72 -24.05 12.43
C ILE A 10 16.77 -23.71 10.94
N ASN A 11 17.33 -24.60 10.10
CA ASN A 11 17.41 -24.38 8.64
C ASN A 11 16.05 -24.50 7.93
N GLY A 12 15.15 -25.37 8.39
CA GLY A 12 13.78 -25.45 7.84
C GLY A 12 12.88 -24.27 8.24
N THR A 13 13.27 -23.52 9.28
CA THR A 13 12.65 -22.22 9.64
C THR A 13 13.25 -21.07 8.81
N TYR A 14 14.32 -21.36 8.06
CA TYR A 14 15.05 -20.47 7.17
C TYR A 14 14.91 -20.89 5.70
N ASP A 15 13.79 -21.53 5.33
CA ASP A 15 13.37 -21.45 3.93
C ASP A 15 13.25 -19.96 3.61
N GLU A 16 13.98 -19.62 2.55
CA GLU A 16 14.36 -18.28 2.10
C GLU A 16 13.26 -17.25 2.35
N PRO A 17 13.60 -15.97 2.57
CA PRO A 17 12.64 -14.89 2.44
C PRO A 17 12.11 -14.98 1.00
N ARG A 18 11.04 -15.77 0.82
CA ARG A 18 10.39 -16.05 -0.45
C ARG A 18 10.13 -14.68 -0.99
N GLU A 19 10.95 -14.28 -1.95
CA GLU A 19 11.04 -12.92 -2.42
C GLU A 19 9.60 -12.53 -2.70
N ASP A 20 9.05 -11.67 -1.83
CA ASP A 20 7.65 -11.29 -1.85
C ASP A 20 7.54 -10.45 -3.11
N THR A 21 7.43 -11.18 -4.22
CA THR A 21 7.48 -10.69 -5.58
C THR A 21 6.46 -9.58 -5.59
N ILE A 22 6.87 -8.36 -5.95
CA ILE A 22 6.00 -7.18 -5.97
C ILE A 22 4.63 -7.50 -6.63
N GLY A 23 4.59 -8.48 -7.55
CA GLY A 23 3.39 -9.09 -8.11
C GLY A 23 2.44 -9.83 -7.14
N SER A 24 2.92 -10.53 -6.10
CA SER A 24 2.07 -11.14 -5.06
C SER A 24 1.48 -10.09 -4.12
N MET A 25 2.24 -9.03 -3.80
CA MET A 25 1.71 -7.86 -3.08
C MET A 25 0.64 -7.14 -3.89
N LEU A 26 0.83 -6.99 -5.22
CA LEU A 26 -0.17 -6.45 -6.14
C LEU A 26 -1.43 -7.32 -6.22
N LYS A 27 -1.27 -8.65 -6.24
CA LYS A 27 -2.39 -9.61 -6.31
C LYS A 27 -3.23 -9.63 -5.03
N ASP A 28 -2.59 -9.49 -3.86
CA ASP A 28 -3.28 -9.31 -2.57
C ASP A 28 -3.94 -7.93 -2.43
N PHE A 29 -3.37 -6.90 -3.04
CA PHE A 29 -4.01 -5.58 -3.13
C PHE A 29 -5.31 -5.64 -3.94
N TYR A 30 -5.37 -6.57 -4.91
CA TYR A 30 -6.55 -6.92 -5.68
C TYR A 30 -7.53 -7.85 -4.94
N ASN A 31 -7.50 -7.88 -3.61
CA ASN A 31 -8.54 -8.53 -2.82
C ASN A 31 -9.83 -7.67 -2.86
N ARG A 32 -10.98 -8.32 -3.08
CA ARG A 32 -12.29 -7.74 -3.43
C ARG A 32 -12.73 -6.52 -2.60
N ARG A 33 -12.29 -6.42 -1.34
CA ARG A 33 -12.63 -5.33 -0.42
C ARG A 33 -11.75 -4.07 -0.61
N MET A 34 -10.46 -4.23 -0.91
CA MET A 34 -9.56 -3.08 -1.15
C MET A 34 -9.63 -2.59 -2.59
N LEU A 35 -9.94 -3.50 -3.52
CA LEU A 35 -10.12 -3.21 -4.92
C LEU A 35 -11.13 -2.07 -5.17
N SER A 36 -12.26 -2.07 -4.47
CA SER A 36 -13.26 -1.00 -4.57
C SER A 36 -12.70 0.37 -4.18
N ILE A 37 -11.84 0.41 -3.16
CA ILE A 37 -11.20 1.64 -2.70
C ILE A 37 -10.17 2.12 -3.74
N VAL A 38 -9.38 1.22 -4.29
CA VAL A 38 -8.39 1.54 -5.34
C VAL A 38 -9.07 2.06 -6.60
N VAL A 39 -10.12 1.38 -7.06
CA VAL A 39 -10.92 1.81 -8.21
C VAL A 39 -11.54 3.18 -7.94
N PHE A 40 -12.09 3.40 -6.74
CA PHE A 40 -12.64 4.70 -6.37
C PHE A 40 -11.58 5.81 -6.41
N VAL A 41 -10.39 5.58 -5.85
CA VAL A 41 -9.27 6.54 -5.85
C VAL A 41 -8.81 6.85 -7.28
N TRP A 42 -8.74 5.85 -8.15
CA TRP A 42 -8.37 6.04 -9.56
C TRP A 42 -9.43 6.82 -10.35
N VAL A 43 -10.71 6.44 -10.21
CA VAL A 43 -11.83 7.15 -10.85
C VAL A 43 -11.89 8.60 -10.37
N TRP A 44 -11.75 8.83 -9.06
CA TRP A 44 -11.69 10.16 -8.48
C TRP A 44 -10.48 10.96 -8.98
N GLY A 45 -9.30 10.33 -9.06
CA GLY A 45 -8.09 10.95 -9.59
C GLY A 45 -8.25 11.39 -11.05
N ILE A 46 -8.86 10.57 -11.90
CA ILE A 46 -9.17 10.91 -13.29
C ILE A 46 -10.18 12.06 -13.36
N PHE A 47 -11.22 12.03 -12.52
CA PHE A 47 -12.22 13.10 -12.45
C PHE A 47 -11.57 14.45 -12.09
N VAL A 48 -10.77 14.49 -11.03
CA VAL A 48 -10.04 15.69 -10.59
C VAL A 48 -9.06 16.17 -11.67
N ALA A 49 -8.35 15.25 -12.33
CA ALA A 49 -7.47 15.61 -13.44
C ALA A 49 -8.24 16.24 -14.61
N GLY A 50 -9.44 15.73 -14.92
CA GLY A 50 -10.34 16.33 -15.90
C GLY A 50 -10.78 17.74 -15.52
N VAL A 51 -11.11 17.97 -14.26
CA VAL A 51 -11.44 19.32 -13.73
C VAL A 51 -10.25 20.27 -13.82
N ALA A 52 -9.04 19.80 -13.54
CA ALA A 52 -7.82 20.60 -13.69
C ALA A 52 -7.62 21.00 -15.16
N ILE A 53 -7.71 20.05 -16.10
CA ILE A 53 -7.60 20.32 -17.54
C ILE A 53 -8.67 21.32 -18.00
N PHE A 54 -9.91 21.19 -17.52
CA PHE A 54 -10.98 22.13 -17.82
C PHE A 54 -10.64 23.56 -17.33
N GLY A 55 -10.14 23.68 -16.11
CA GLY A 55 -9.65 24.95 -15.56
C GLY A 55 -8.53 25.55 -16.42
N ALA A 56 -7.57 24.74 -16.86
CA ALA A 56 -6.49 25.18 -17.74
C ALA A 56 -7.02 25.69 -19.10
N VAL A 57 -7.91 24.97 -19.75
CA VAL A 57 -8.49 25.38 -21.05
C VAL A 57 -9.29 26.68 -20.91
N LYS A 58 -10.10 26.81 -19.85
CA LYS A 58 -10.89 28.02 -19.59
C LYS A 58 -10.05 29.22 -19.19
N PHE A 59 -8.88 29.00 -18.58
CA PHE A 59 -7.92 30.06 -18.28
C PHE A 59 -7.44 30.76 -19.55
N PHE A 60 -7.09 30.01 -20.60
CA PHE A 60 -6.62 30.57 -21.88
C PHE A 60 -7.75 31.16 -22.74
N GLY A 61 -9.01 30.80 -22.48
CA GLY A 61 -10.17 31.23 -23.26
C GLY A 61 -10.95 32.41 -22.69
N THR A 62 -10.46 33.08 -21.64
CA THR A 62 -11.18 34.19 -20.99
C THR A 62 -10.31 35.45 -20.94
N ASP A 63 -10.83 36.58 -21.40
CA ASP A 63 -10.12 37.87 -21.43
C ASP A 63 -10.25 38.65 -20.12
N GLN A 64 -11.20 38.27 -19.27
CA GLN A 64 -11.47 38.99 -18.02
C GLN A 64 -10.56 38.48 -16.90
N THR A 65 -9.71 39.36 -16.36
CA THR A 65 -8.70 39.04 -15.33
C THR A 65 -9.29 38.35 -14.09
N ARG A 66 -10.48 38.76 -13.64
CA ARG A 66 -11.18 38.13 -12.52
C ARG A 66 -11.49 36.65 -12.78
N SER A 67 -11.96 36.35 -14.00
CA SER A 67 -12.30 34.99 -14.42
C SER A 67 -11.04 34.15 -14.62
N GLN A 68 -9.96 34.74 -15.16
CA GLN A 68 -8.65 34.08 -15.27
C GLN A 68 -8.12 33.62 -13.90
N ILE A 69 -8.16 34.49 -12.88
CA ILE A 69 -7.68 34.13 -11.53
C ILE A 69 -8.49 32.98 -10.95
N MET A 70 -9.81 32.96 -11.15
CA MET A 70 -10.67 31.86 -10.69
C MET A 70 -10.29 30.53 -11.36
N TYR A 71 -10.12 30.50 -12.68
CA TYR A 71 -9.73 29.29 -13.40
C TYR A 71 -8.30 28.84 -13.06
N ALA A 72 -7.37 29.77 -12.84
CA ALA A 72 -6.03 29.47 -12.36
C ALA A 72 -6.04 28.83 -10.96
N ALA A 73 -6.86 29.36 -10.04
CA ALA A 73 -7.02 28.78 -8.71
C ALA A 73 -7.60 27.36 -8.76
N ILE A 74 -8.60 27.12 -9.62
CA ILE A 74 -9.19 25.78 -9.84
C ILE A 74 -8.14 24.82 -10.40
N PHE A 75 -7.31 25.27 -11.35
CA PHE A 75 -6.23 24.48 -11.91
C PHE A 75 -5.19 24.09 -10.85
N ILE A 76 -4.69 25.07 -10.08
CA ILE A 76 -3.69 24.83 -9.03
C ILE A 76 -4.26 23.91 -7.95
N ALA A 77 -5.49 24.17 -7.49
CA ALA A 77 -6.16 23.32 -6.50
C ALA A 77 -6.34 21.89 -7.03
N GLY A 78 -6.75 21.73 -8.29
CA GLY A 78 -6.87 20.43 -8.95
C GLY A 78 -5.53 19.67 -9.00
N CYS A 79 -4.45 20.36 -9.38
CA CYS A 79 -3.10 19.79 -9.39
C CYS A 79 -2.65 19.30 -8.00
N GLN A 80 -2.90 20.08 -6.95
CA GLN A 80 -2.58 19.65 -5.59
C GLN A 80 -3.43 18.49 -5.12
N PHE A 81 -4.70 18.46 -5.52
CA PHE A 81 -5.58 17.34 -5.20
C PHE A 81 -5.13 16.04 -5.89
N VAL A 82 -4.62 16.11 -7.13
CA VAL A 82 -4.00 14.98 -7.82
C VAL A 82 -2.74 14.50 -7.09
N ALA A 83 -1.88 15.42 -6.66
CA ALA A 83 -0.67 15.09 -5.91
C ALA A 83 -1.00 14.39 -4.57
N LEU A 84 -1.98 14.92 -3.82
CA LEU A 84 -2.46 14.31 -2.58
C LEU A 84 -3.06 12.93 -2.82
N THR A 85 -3.83 12.75 -3.90
CA THR A 85 -4.40 11.45 -4.27
C THR A 85 -3.30 10.41 -4.51
N LYS A 86 -2.18 10.80 -5.14
CA LYS A 86 -1.01 9.94 -5.32
C LYS A 86 -0.34 9.57 -4.01
N ILE A 87 -0.12 10.55 -3.12
CA ILE A 87 0.46 10.29 -1.79
C ILE A 87 -0.44 9.34 -1.00
N PHE A 88 -1.75 9.55 -1.04
CA PHE A 88 -2.72 8.69 -0.36
C PHE A 88 -2.69 7.25 -0.90
N ALA A 89 -2.60 7.07 -2.22
CA ALA A 89 -2.45 5.74 -2.82
C ALA A 89 -1.17 5.04 -2.33
N TRP A 90 -0.03 5.73 -2.30
CA TRP A 90 1.22 5.18 -1.76
C TRP A 90 1.13 4.84 -0.28
N GLN A 91 0.50 5.69 0.53
CA GLN A 91 0.27 5.43 1.96
C GLN A 91 -0.61 4.20 2.19
N MET A 92 -1.60 3.97 1.34
CA MET A 92 -2.46 2.80 1.42
C MET A 92 -1.68 1.50 1.15
N ILE A 93 -0.81 1.52 0.14
CA ILE A 93 0.11 0.40 -0.17
C ILE A 93 1.03 0.13 1.02
N HIS A 94 1.68 1.17 1.54
CA HIS A 94 2.63 1.04 2.65
C HIS A 94 1.98 0.50 3.92
N ARG A 95 0.80 1.01 4.31
CA ARG A 95 0.03 0.51 5.46
C ARG A 95 -0.31 -0.97 5.33
N ASN A 96 -0.59 -1.45 4.12
CA ASN A 96 -0.92 -2.85 3.90
C ASN A 96 0.32 -3.76 3.96
N SER A 97 1.48 -3.29 3.50
CA SER A 97 2.77 -3.99 3.67
C SER A 97 3.10 -4.18 5.14
N ILE A 98 3.03 -3.11 5.93
CA ILE A 98 3.31 -3.15 7.37
C ILE A 98 2.41 -4.17 8.07
N LYS A 99 1.11 -4.20 7.76
CA LYS A 99 0.17 -5.18 8.34
C LYS A 99 0.59 -6.62 8.06
N ARG A 100 1.11 -6.92 6.86
CA ARG A 100 1.60 -8.26 6.52
C ARG A 100 2.85 -8.61 7.32
N GLU A 101 3.76 -7.67 7.48
CA GLU A 101 4.98 -7.86 8.26
C GLU A 101 4.68 -8.11 9.74
N ILE A 102 3.75 -7.34 10.33
CA ILE A 102 3.28 -7.57 11.71
C ILE A 102 2.69 -8.97 11.87
N LYS A 103 1.79 -9.38 10.98
CA LYS A 103 1.18 -10.72 11.06
C LYS A 103 2.22 -11.85 10.93
N ARG A 104 3.25 -11.64 10.10
CA ARG A 104 4.38 -12.58 9.98
C ARG A 104 5.18 -12.64 11.29
N LEU A 105 5.40 -11.51 11.96
CA LEU A 105 6.05 -11.46 13.27
C LEU A 105 5.22 -12.17 14.34
N GLU A 106 3.90 -11.95 14.38
CA GLU A 106 2.98 -12.63 15.29
C GLU A 106 3.06 -14.16 15.17
N LEU A 107 3.02 -14.67 13.93
CA LEU A 107 3.14 -16.11 13.67
C LEU A 107 4.49 -16.67 14.11
N ARG A 108 5.58 -15.94 13.90
CA ARG A 108 6.93 -16.35 14.33
C ARG A 108 7.04 -16.39 15.85
N ILE A 109 6.46 -15.40 16.55
CA ILE A 109 6.43 -15.37 18.01
C ILE A 109 5.61 -16.54 18.56
N ALA A 110 4.45 -16.83 17.98
CA ALA A 110 3.62 -17.98 18.38
C ALA A 110 4.34 -19.32 18.17
N ALA A 111 5.02 -19.49 17.03
CA ALA A 111 5.82 -20.69 16.76
C ALA A 111 6.97 -20.86 17.76
N LEU A 112 7.66 -19.76 18.11
CA LEU A 112 8.73 -19.77 19.11
C LEU A 112 8.20 -20.14 20.50
N ALA A 113 7.07 -19.55 20.92
CA ALA A 113 6.43 -19.87 22.19
C ALA A 113 6.05 -21.37 22.29
N GLY A 114 5.44 -21.93 21.25
CA GLY A 114 5.10 -23.36 21.21
C GLY A 114 6.33 -24.28 21.21
N SER A 115 7.45 -23.85 20.63
CA SER A 115 8.71 -24.61 20.69
C SER A 115 9.35 -24.61 22.08
N LEU A 116 9.23 -23.50 22.83
CA LEU A 116 9.72 -23.40 24.20
C LEU A 116 8.90 -24.27 25.16
N GLU A 117 7.57 -24.24 25.04
CA GLU A 117 6.67 -25.09 25.85
C GLU A 117 6.97 -26.59 25.65
N LYS A 118 7.16 -27.02 24.40
CA LYS A 118 7.54 -28.40 24.07
C LYS A 118 8.93 -28.81 24.60
N THR A 119 9.80 -27.83 24.86
CA THR A 119 11.13 -28.07 25.42
C THR A 119 11.04 -28.15 26.95
N ALA A 120 10.18 -27.34 27.59
CA ALA A 120 9.94 -27.37 29.03
C ALA A 120 9.18 -28.62 29.51
N ASP A 121 8.32 -29.22 28.67
CA ASP A 121 7.60 -30.48 28.98
C ASP A 121 8.48 -31.75 28.83
N LYS A 122 9.71 -31.60 28.33
CA LYS A 122 10.66 -32.71 28.10
C LYS A 122 11.72 -32.87 29.20
N ASP A 123 11.80 -31.92 30.13
CA ASP A 123 12.63 -31.96 31.33
C ASP A 123 11.79 -32.37 32.55
#